data_AF-A0A932J7M0-F1
#
_entry.id   AF-A0A932J7M0-F1
#
_cell.length_a   1.000
_cell.length_b   1.000
_cell.length_c   1.000
_cell.angle_alpha   90.00
_cell.angle_beta   90.00
_cell.angle_gamma   90.00
#
_symmetry.space_group_name_H-M   'P 1'
#
loop_
_entity.id
_entity.type
_entity.pdbx_description
1 polymer ?
#
loop_
_entity_poly.entity_id
_entity_poly.type
_entity_poly.pdbx_seq_one_letter_code
_entity_poly.pdbx_strand_id
1 'polypeptide(L)'
;MSIEPRNFLATAKRLAQTNDEADLRSAAKQALPPTMQLKDASLNASSSHEAVIDAVERWSNQIAPGRTEAKKMARKLPNLKRIRVQADYKLQQDFSDIDAKRALAEAMSVINSANIAASRSPQ
;
A
#
# COMPACT_ATOMS: atom_id res chain seq x y z
N MET A 1 -20.66 -3.41 1.83
CA MET A 1 -20.14 -2.78 0.59
C MET A 1 -18.64 -2.98 0.55
N SER A 2 -18.11 -3.73 -0.44
CA SER A 2 -16.66 -3.86 -0.61
C SER A 2 -16.14 -2.61 -1.32
N ILE A 3 -15.42 -1.74 -0.61
CA ILE A 3 -14.80 -0.57 -1.23
C ILE A 3 -13.54 -1.05 -1.93
N GLU A 4 -13.50 -0.94 -3.26
CA GLU A 4 -12.34 -1.39 -4.03
C GLU A 4 -11.09 -0.57 -3.71
N PRO A 5 -9.89 -1.19 -3.62
CA PRO A 5 -8.61 -0.50 -3.43
C PRO A 5 -8.37 0.68 -4.39
N ARG A 6 -8.98 0.65 -5.58
CA ARG A 6 -8.90 1.73 -6.58
C ARG A 6 -9.62 3.00 -6.15
N ASN A 7 -10.72 2.89 -5.40
CA ASN A 7 -11.48 4.04 -4.91
C ASN A 7 -10.65 4.83 -3.89
N PHE A 8 -9.93 4.12 -3.01
CA PHE A 8 -9.01 4.71 -2.06
C PHE A 8 -7.84 5.44 -2.74
N LEU A 9 -7.27 4.86 -3.81
CA LEU A 9 -6.26 5.54 -4.62
C LEU A 9 -6.79 6.80 -5.32
N ALA A 10 -8.02 6.77 -5.83
CA ALA A 10 -8.63 7.95 -6.46
C ALA A 10 -8.82 9.08 -5.45
N THR A 11 -9.30 8.77 -4.25
CA THR A 11 -9.42 9.74 -3.16
C THR A 11 -8.05 10.27 -2.73
N ALA A 12 -7.06 9.39 -2.56
CA ALA A 12 -5.70 9.77 -2.21
C ALA A 12 -5.08 10.72 -3.25
N LYS A 13 -5.28 10.44 -4.55
CA LYS A 13 -4.80 11.32 -5.64
C LYS A 13 -5.41 12.71 -5.58
N ARG A 14 -6.72 12.82 -5.32
CA ARG A 14 -7.40 14.10 -5.20
C ARG A 14 -6.87 14.91 -4.01
N LEU A 15 -6.69 14.25 -2.86
CA LEU A 15 -6.19 14.91 -1.65
C LEU A 15 -4.73 15.36 -1.79
N ALA A 16 -3.89 14.60 -2.51
CA ALA A 16 -2.49 14.97 -2.74
C ALA A 16 -2.29 16.14 -3.74
N GLN A 17 -3.38 16.70 -4.31
CA GLN A 17 -3.32 17.87 -5.18
C GLN A 17 -3.42 19.20 -4.41
N THR A 18 -3.72 19.15 -3.11
CA THR A 18 -3.81 20.34 -2.28
C THR A 18 -2.47 20.63 -1.60
N ASN A 19 -2.34 21.83 -1.04
CA ASN A 19 -1.19 22.21 -0.20
C ASN A 19 -1.54 22.18 1.29
N ASP A 20 -2.74 21.70 1.64
CA ASP A 20 -3.18 21.61 3.02
C ASP A 20 -2.61 20.35 3.67
N GLU A 21 -1.93 20.50 4.80
CA GLU A 21 -1.26 19.37 5.46
C GLU A 21 -2.25 18.28 5.89
N ALA A 22 -3.46 18.64 6.34
CA ALA A 22 -4.45 17.65 6.77
C ALA A 22 -4.95 16.81 5.59
N ASP A 23 -5.13 17.43 4.42
CA ASP A 23 -5.40 16.73 3.17
C ASP A 23 -4.23 15.84 2.74
N LEU A 24 -2.98 16.32 2.81
CA LEU A 24 -1.80 15.53 2.45
C LEU A 24 -1.62 14.29 3.34
N ARG A 25 -1.84 14.43 4.65
CA ARG A 25 -1.88 13.31 5.60
C ARG A 25 -3.01 12.35 5.28
N SER A 26 -4.19 12.89 4.97
CA SER A 26 -5.36 12.10 4.56
C SER A 26 -5.08 11.35 3.25
N ALA A 27 -4.33 11.93 2.31
CA ALA A 27 -3.91 11.26 1.09
C ALA A 27 -3.06 10.02 1.39
N ALA A 28 -2.07 10.13 2.28
CA ALA A 28 -1.24 9.00 2.69
C ALA A 28 -2.02 7.90 3.43
N LYS A 29 -2.99 8.30 4.27
CA LYS A 29 -3.91 7.36 4.94
C LYS A 29 -4.76 6.58 3.93
N GLN A 30 -5.28 7.26 2.92
CA GLN A 30 -6.07 6.62 1.86
C GLN A 30 -5.20 5.80 0.89
N ALA A 31 -3.90 6.10 0.76
CA ALA A 31 -3.00 5.31 -0.08
C ALA A 31 -2.75 3.88 0.47
N LEU A 32 -2.85 3.68 1.80
CA LEU A 32 -2.80 2.37 2.44
C LEU A 32 -4.00 2.21 3.38
N PRO A 33 -5.20 1.89 2.86
CA PRO A 33 -6.36 1.70 3.72
C PRO A 33 -6.15 0.46 4.60
N PRO A 34 -6.63 0.46 5.86
CA PRO A 34 -6.54 -0.70 6.75
C PRO A 34 -7.29 -1.92 6.20
N THR A 35 -8.20 -1.70 5.26
CA THR A 35 -8.96 -2.73 4.55
C THR A 35 -8.34 -3.11 3.20
N MET A 36 -7.07 -2.77 2.94
CA MET A 36 -6.41 -3.14 1.69
C MET A 36 -6.31 -4.66 1.59
N GLN A 37 -7.22 -5.25 0.81
CA GLN A 37 -7.20 -6.66 0.49
C GLN A 37 -6.40 -6.86 -0.81
N LEU A 38 -5.38 -7.70 -0.75
CA LEU A 38 -4.69 -8.19 -1.94
C LEU A 38 -5.56 -9.26 -2.61
N LYS A 39 -5.44 -9.46 -3.93
CA LYS A 39 -6.28 -10.45 -4.63
C LYS A 39 -6.05 -11.89 -4.16
N ASP A 40 -4.86 -12.19 -3.66
CA ASP A 40 -4.52 -13.48 -3.10
C ASP A 40 -5.06 -13.58 -1.67
N ALA A 41 -6.10 -14.39 -1.48
CA ALA A 41 -6.78 -14.56 -0.19
C ALA A 41 -5.84 -15.08 0.91
N SER A 42 -4.77 -15.81 0.55
CA SER A 42 -3.76 -16.28 1.50
C SER A 42 -2.99 -15.13 2.17
N LEU A 43 -2.94 -13.97 1.52
CA LEU A 43 -2.27 -12.75 2.03
C LEU A 43 -3.18 -11.90 2.92
N ASN A 44 -4.49 -12.15 2.92
CA ASN A 44 -5.49 -11.36 3.66
C ASN A 44 -5.97 -12.04 4.95
N ALA A 45 -5.41 -13.19 5.32
CA ALA A 45 -5.85 -13.96 6.49
C ALA A 45 -5.57 -13.24 7.83
N SER A 46 -4.93 -12.06 7.81
CA SER A 46 -4.51 -11.33 9.01
C SER A 46 -4.90 -9.86 8.95
N SER A 47 -5.36 -9.34 10.09
CA SER A 47 -5.97 -8.00 10.23
C SER A 47 -4.98 -6.86 10.47
N SER A 48 -3.67 -7.13 10.58
CA SER A 48 -2.64 -6.12 10.81
C SER A 48 -1.77 -5.89 9.57
N HIS A 49 -1.31 -4.65 9.35
CA HIS A 49 -0.38 -4.34 8.25
C HIS A 49 0.93 -5.12 8.34
N GLU A 50 1.39 -5.41 9.55
CA GLU A 50 2.55 -6.29 9.80
C GLU A 50 2.33 -7.67 9.21
N ALA A 51 1.18 -8.28 9.51
CA ALA A 51 0.90 -9.60 9.01
C ALA A 51 0.68 -9.64 7.49
N VAL A 52 0.15 -8.57 6.88
CA VAL A 52 0.10 -8.45 5.41
C VAL A 52 1.52 -8.32 4.82
N ILE A 53 2.40 -7.54 5.43
CA ILE A 53 3.82 -7.42 5.01
C ILE A 53 4.51 -8.78 5.10
N ASP A 54 4.38 -9.46 6.24
CA ASP A 54 5.01 -10.76 6.49
C ASP A 54 4.46 -11.83 5.54
N ALA A 55 3.15 -11.82 5.28
CA ALA A 55 2.53 -12.72 4.32
C ALA A 55 3.07 -12.48 2.89
N VAL A 56 3.17 -11.22 2.47
CA VAL A 56 3.74 -10.86 1.16
C VAL A 56 5.22 -11.25 1.06
N GLU A 57 5.99 -11.09 2.14
CA GLU A 57 7.39 -11.49 2.19
C GLU A 57 7.55 -13.02 2.09
N ARG A 58 6.79 -13.78 2.89
CA ARG A 58 6.78 -15.26 2.84
C ARG A 58 6.39 -15.76 1.45
N TRP A 59 5.33 -15.21 0.88
CA TRP A 59 4.87 -15.53 -0.47
C TRP A 59 5.89 -15.18 -1.55
N SER A 60 6.63 -14.09 -1.38
CA SER A 60 7.71 -13.70 -2.30
C SER A 60 8.91 -14.67 -2.27
N ASN A 61 9.13 -15.33 -1.13
CA ASN A 61 10.24 -16.27 -0.92
C ASN A 61 9.89 -17.70 -1.33
N GLN A 62 8.61 -18.07 -1.28
CA GLN A 62 8.15 -19.42 -1.63
C GLN A 62 8.21 -19.72 -3.14
N ILE A 63 8.33 -18.71 -4.00
CA ILE A 63 8.16 -18.90 -5.45
C ILE A 63 9.36 -18.39 -6.21
N ALA A 64 10.28 -19.32 -6.48
CA ALA A 64 11.41 -19.13 -7.38
C ALA A 64 11.29 -20.07 -8.61
N PRO A 65 11.69 -19.64 -9.82
CA PRO A 65 12.17 -18.32 -10.23
C PRO A 65 11.10 -17.58 -11.08
N GLY A 66 10.31 -16.66 -10.50
CA GLY A 66 9.28 -15.96 -11.30
C GLY A 66 8.50 -14.81 -10.65
N ARG A 67 8.61 -14.57 -9.33
CA ARG A 67 7.82 -13.53 -8.63
C ARG A 67 8.62 -12.30 -8.23
N THR A 68 9.32 -11.68 -9.19
CA THR A 68 9.98 -10.38 -9.03
C THR A 68 9.02 -9.30 -8.50
N GLU A 69 7.74 -9.37 -8.90
CA GLU A 69 6.70 -8.45 -8.45
C GLU A 69 6.32 -8.62 -6.97
N ALA A 70 6.30 -9.84 -6.46
CA ALA A 70 6.09 -10.10 -5.03
C ALA A 70 7.21 -9.49 -4.19
N LYS A 71 8.46 -9.63 -4.63
CA LYS A 71 9.63 -9.02 -3.97
C LYS A 71 9.58 -7.49 -4.04
N LYS A 72 9.09 -6.90 -5.14
CA LYS A 72 8.85 -5.45 -5.23
C LYS A 72 7.79 -5.00 -4.22
N MET A 73 6.71 -5.75 -4.05
CA MET A 73 5.67 -5.44 -3.04
C MET A 73 6.23 -5.50 -1.62
N ALA A 74 6.94 -6.59 -1.29
CA ALA A 74 7.53 -6.80 0.04
C ALA A 74 8.47 -5.65 0.45
N ARG A 75 9.21 -5.06 -0.50
CA ARG A 75 10.09 -3.91 -0.25
C ARG A 75 9.36 -2.59 -0.07
N LYS A 76 8.19 -2.43 -0.70
CA LYS A 76 7.46 -1.15 -0.78
C LYS A 76 6.43 -0.99 0.34
N LEU A 77 5.80 -2.09 0.76
CA LEU A 77 4.80 -2.07 1.84
C LEU A 77 5.35 -1.52 3.19
N PRO A 78 6.57 -1.86 3.65
CA PRO A 78 7.14 -1.28 4.86
C PRO A 78 7.33 0.24 4.77
N ASN A 79 7.74 0.74 3.60
CA ASN A 79 7.90 2.17 3.37
C ASN A 79 6.54 2.88 3.40
N LEU A 80 5.54 2.31 2.73
CA LEU A 80 4.19 2.84 2.73
C LEU A 80 3.57 2.86 4.14
N LYS A 81 3.79 1.80 4.94
CA LYS A 81 3.39 1.76 6.36
C LYS A 81 4.07 2.87 7.16
N ARG A 82 5.38 3.10 6.97
CA ARG A 82 6.12 4.15 7.68
C ARG A 82 5.54 5.54 7.39
N ILE A 83 5.30 5.86 6.11
CA ILE A 83 4.72 7.14 5.70
C ILE A 83 3.31 7.32 6.29
N ARG A 84 2.49 6.27 6.26
CA ARG A 84 1.16 6.30 6.88
C ARG A 84 1.23 6.52 8.40
N VAL A 85 2.14 5.86 9.11
CA VAL A 85 2.32 6.06 10.56
C VAL A 85 2.74 7.49 10.88
N GLN A 86 3.60 8.09 10.05
CA GLN A 86 3.95 9.51 10.17
C GLN A 86 2.71 10.39 9.97
N ALA A 87 1.92 10.15 8.93
CA ALA A 87 0.70 10.88 8.66
C ALA A 87 -0.33 10.79 9.81
N ASP A 88 -0.59 9.58 10.31
CA ASP A 88 -1.63 9.30 11.31
C ASP A 88 -1.23 9.75 12.74
N TYR A 89 0.06 9.64 13.12
CA TYR A 89 0.47 9.74 14.53
C TYR A 89 1.56 10.77 14.81
N LYS A 90 2.30 11.25 13.81
CA LYS A 90 3.38 12.23 14.01
C LYS A 90 2.90 13.63 13.66
N LEU A 91 1.93 14.14 14.43
CA LEU A 91 1.35 15.47 14.24
C LEU A 91 2.31 16.62 14.55
N GLN A 92 3.39 16.34 15.27
CA GLN A 92 4.44 17.32 15.62
C GLN A 92 5.55 17.42 14.56
N GLN A 93 5.46 16.63 13.49
CA GLN A 93 6.42 16.62 12.38
C GLN A 93 5.70 17.08 11.13
N ASP A 94 6.25 18.04 10.40
CA ASP A 94 5.67 18.48 9.13
C ASP A 94 5.46 17.30 8.17
N PHE A 95 4.35 17.35 7.44
CA PHE A 95 4.03 16.35 6.42
C PHE A 95 3.92 17.02 5.06
N SER A 96 4.90 16.76 4.20
CA SER A 96 5.06 17.48 2.94
C SER A 96 4.24 16.87 1.79
N ASP A 97 4.08 17.64 0.71
CA ASP A 97 3.50 17.15 -0.53
C ASP A 97 4.35 16.00 -1.14
N ILE A 98 5.67 16.04 -0.93
CA ILE A 98 6.61 14.99 -1.31
C ILE A 98 6.27 13.68 -0.61
N ASP A 99 5.95 13.72 0.70
CA ASP A 99 5.57 12.53 1.46
C ASP A 99 4.26 11.92 0.97
N ALA A 100 3.25 12.76 0.71
CA ALA A 100 1.97 12.33 0.14
C ALA A 100 2.14 11.70 -1.26
N LYS A 101 2.91 12.35 -2.14
CA LYS A 101 3.20 11.86 -3.50
C LYS A 101 3.99 10.55 -3.46
N ARG A 102 4.92 10.40 -2.52
CA ARG A 102 5.67 9.16 -2.30
C ARG A 102 4.75 8.02 -1.85
N ALA A 103 3.85 8.27 -0.89
CA ALA A 103 2.86 7.28 -0.47
C ALA A 103 2.00 6.80 -1.65
N LEU A 104 1.53 7.72 -2.47
CA LEU A 104 0.76 7.41 -3.67
C LEU A 104 1.52 6.56 -4.69
N ALA A 105 2.77 6.93 -4.99
CA ALA A 105 3.61 6.21 -5.92
C ALA A 105 3.88 4.76 -5.45
N GLU A 106 4.14 4.58 -4.16
CA GLU A 106 4.36 3.25 -3.58
C GLU A 106 3.08 2.41 -3.58
N ALA A 107 1.94 2.99 -3.20
CA ALA A 107 0.65 2.31 -3.22
C ALA A 107 0.23 1.86 -4.63
N MET A 108 0.39 2.75 -5.63
CA MET A 108 0.15 2.40 -7.04
C MET A 108 1.05 1.26 -7.51
N SER A 109 2.33 1.31 -7.15
CA SER A 109 3.28 0.25 -7.49
C SER A 109 2.91 -1.08 -6.84
N VAL A 110 2.50 -1.09 -5.57
CA VAL A 110 2.07 -2.30 -4.87
C VAL A 110 0.85 -2.91 -5.54
N ILE A 111 -0.16 -2.09 -5.88
CA ILE A 111 -1.38 -2.55 -6.55
C ILE A 111 -1.08 -3.11 -7.95
N ASN A 112 -0.20 -2.46 -8.71
CA ASN A 112 0.21 -2.95 -10.02
C ASN A 112 0.95 -4.28 -9.93
N SER A 113 1.93 -4.38 -9.02
CA SER A 113 2.66 -5.62 -8.78
C SER A 113 1.74 -6.74 -8.28
N ALA A 114 0.75 -6.44 -7.43
CA ALA A 114 -0.25 -7.40 -6.96
C ALA A 114 -1.11 -7.93 -8.11
N ASN A 115 -1.56 -7.05 -9.01
CA ASN A 115 -2.35 -7.45 -10.18
C ASN A 115 -1.54 -8.35 -11.14
N ILE A 116 -0.28 -7.99 -11.40
CA ILE A 116 0.60 -8.79 -12.26
C ILE A 116 0.87 -10.15 -11.63
N ALA A 117 1.19 -10.19 -10.34
CA ALA A 117 1.49 -11.43 -9.66
C ALA A 117 0.25 -12.35 -9.51
N ALA A 118 -0.94 -11.78 -9.30
CA ALA A 118 -2.20 -12.53 -9.33
C ALA A 118 -2.47 -13.14 -10.72
N SER A 119 -2.21 -12.40 -11.81
CA SER A 119 -2.41 -12.91 -13.17
C SER A 119 -1.46 -14.06 -13.57
N ARG A 120 -0.38 -14.26 -12.79
CA ARG A 120 0.66 -15.28 -13.02
C ARG A 120 0.63 -16.42 -12.02
N SER A 121 -0.32 -16.42 -11.10
CA SER A 121 -0.50 -17.51 -10.14
C SER A 121 -1.42 -18.55 -10.77
N PRO A 122 -0.97 -19.80 -11.03
CA PRO A 122 -1.89 -20.87 -11.38
C PRO A 122 -2.84 -21.08 -10.19
N GLN A 123 -4.14 -21.21 -10.49
CA GLN A 123 -5.14 -21.62 -9.50
C GLN A 123 -4.87 -23.03 -9.02
#